data_AF-A0A0Q6GWR6-F1
#
_entry.id   AF-A0A0Q6GWR6-F1
#
_cell.length_a   1.000
_cell.length_b   1.000
_cell.length_c   1.000
_cell.angle_alpha   90.00
_cell.angle_beta   90.00
_cell.angle_gamma   90.00
#
_symmetry.space_group_name_H-M   'P 1'
#
loop_
_entity.id
_entity.type
_entity.pdbx_description
1 polymer ?
#
loop_
_entity_poly.entity_id
_entity_poly.type
_entity_poly.pdbx_seq_one_letter_code
_entity_poly.pdbx_strand_id
1 'polypeptide(L)'
;MTHDNSFERGRKDAGGSEEVDIKALAAGLKLATDEVKRFAEEADKKVKAGEQLSQESKQKADEALVKLNEIGARMTEAEQKLARRGGDDDGGNRRKSIGEQVTDNEEVKALLASKRGRARVSVKAIISSLTTDANGSAGDLIVPQRQPGIVASPNRRMTIRDLLMPGRTSSNAIQYVKETGFTNNAATVSETSGASKPQSEIKFDLVTAPVTTIAHFVKATVQILDDVPQLQSYVDGRLRYGLDFVEEAQLLMGGGTGTDLNGIYTQATAFSAPFTPADQTMIDTIRLALLQAALAEYPASGIVLSMHDWARIEMTKDGEGRYILGGPGSGAQPLLWRLPVVETQAMTVDKFLVGAFNMAAQIFDREDAHVDISTEDADNFTKNLVTIRAEERLALAVYRPEAFIKGDLGNVP
;
A
#
# COMPACT_ATOMS: atom_id res chain seq x y z
N MET A 1 -49.75 54.66 -21.52
CA MET A 1 -51.16 54.55 -21.08
C MET A 1 -51.22 53.29 -20.25
N THR A 2 -51.56 53.24 -18.97
CA THR A 2 -52.18 54.14 -17.99
C THR A 2 -52.16 53.27 -16.71
N HIS A 3 -51.61 53.74 -15.57
CA HIS A 3 -52.38 54.05 -14.34
C HIS A 3 -53.19 52.86 -13.78
N ASP A 4 -53.24 52.57 -12.48
CA ASP A 4 -52.71 53.16 -11.25
C ASP A 4 -53.18 52.21 -10.12
N ASN A 5 -52.52 52.34 -8.97
CA ASN A 5 -52.82 51.79 -7.66
C ASN A 5 -54.30 51.78 -7.26
N SER A 6 -54.63 50.94 -6.27
CA SER A 6 -55.01 51.34 -4.89
C SER A 6 -55.81 50.22 -4.19
N PHE A 7 -55.26 49.66 -3.10
CA PHE A 7 -55.67 49.88 -1.70
C PHE A 7 -57.10 49.44 -1.33
N GLU A 8 -57.21 48.45 -0.44
CA GLU A 8 -57.95 48.53 0.86
C GLU A 8 -57.86 47.17 1.59
N ARG A 9 -57.03 47.06 2.62
CA ARG A 9 -57.38 47.13 4.06
C ARG A 9 -58.38 46.07 4.54
N GLY A 10 -57.96 45.26 5.52
CA GLY A 10 -58.91 44.65 6.45
C GLY A 10 -58.42 43.45 7.24
N ARG A 11 -57.65 43.70 8.32
CA ARG A 11 -57.44 42.76 9.44
C ARG A 11 -58.75 42.11 9.89
N LYS A 12 -58.75 40.80 10.15
CA LYS A 12 -59.10 40.29 11.49
C LYS A 12 -58.63 38.85 11.72
N ASP A 13 -57.89 38.72 12.80
CA ASP A 13 -57.45 37.48 13.42
C ASP A 13 -58.61 36.51 13.69
N ALA A 14 -58.35 35.23 13.39
CA ALA A 14 -58.93 34.09 14.08
C ALA A 14 -57.91 32.94 14.15
N GLY A 15 -56.66 33.28 14.50
CA GLY A 15 -55.79 32.33 15.20
C GLY A 15 -56.13 32.42 16.69
N GLY A 16 -56.65 31.36 17.29
CA GLY A 16 -57.01 31.43 18.70
C GLY A 16 -57.52 30.19 19.42
N SER A 17 -57.84 29.06 18.76
CA SER A 17 -58.50 27.95 19.48
C SER A 17 -58.00 26.53 19.23
N GLU A 18 -57.08 26.24 18.31
CA GLU A 18 -56.73 24.83 17.97
C GLU A 18 -55.29 24.39 18.36
N GLU A 19 -54.37 25.30 18.67
CA GLU A 19 -53.03 24.92 19.19
C GLU A 19 -53.03 24.58 20.69
N VAL A 20 -54.06 24.99 21.43
CA VAL A 20 -54.14 24.80 22.88
C VAL A 20 -54.47 23.34 23.25
N ASP A 21 -55.17 22.59 22.39
CA ASP A 21 -55.61 21.23 22.74
C ASP A 21 -54.53 20.14 22.56
N ILE A 22 -53.66 20.23 21.54
CA ILE A 22 -52.64 19.20 21.32
C ILE A 22 -51.53 19.28 22.37
N LYS A 23 -51.12 20.50 22.76
CA LYS A 23 -50.17 20.70 23.87
C LYS A 23 -50.78 20.34 25.22
N ALA A 24 -52.06 20.63 25.45
CA ALA A 24 -52.76 20.19 26.66
C ALA A 24 -52.91 18.66 26.74
N LEU A 25 -53.18 17.99 25.62
CA LEU A 25 -53.23 16.53 25.54
C LEU A 25 -51.86 15.87 25.77
N ALA A 26 -50.80 16.42 25.19
CA ALA A 26 -49.44 15.92 25.40
C ALA A 26 -48.97 16.15 26.86
N ALA A 27 -49.35 17.28 27.48
CA ALA A 27 -49.08 17.54 28.88
C ALA A 27 -49.89 16.60 29.80
N GLY A 28 -51.16 16.36 29.49
CA GLY A 28 -52.01 15.40 30.21
C GLY A 28 -51.50 13.96 30.11
N LEU A 29 -50.99 13.55 28.95
CA LEU A 29 -50.37 12.24 28.75
C LEU A 29 -49.09 12.09 29.57
N LYS A 30 -48.23 13.12 29.60
CA LYS A 30 -47.03 13.11 30.45
C LYS A 30 -47.37 13.03 31.94
N LEU A 31 -48.33 13.82 32.41
CA LEU A 31 -48.76 13.79 33.82
C LEU A 31 -49.33 12.41 34.20
N ALA A 32 -50.21 11.84 33.37
CA ALA A 32 -50.75 10.50 33.61
C ALA A 32 -49.66 9.41 33.59
N THR A 33 -48.67 9.54 32.70
CA THR A 33 -47.56 8.57 32.63
C THR A 33 -46.61 8.68 33.84
N ASP A 34 -46.36 9.90 34.32
CA ASP A 34 -45.54 10.12 35.51
C ASP A 34 -46.26 9.70 36.80
N GLU A 35 -47.58 9.83 36.86
CA GLU A 35 -48.41 9.36 37.98
C GLU A 35 -48.47 7.82 38.03
N VAL A 36 -48.57 7.15 36.88
CA VAL A 36 -48.46 5.68 36.77
C VAL A 36 -47.05 5.19 37.15
N LYS A 37 -45.99 5.91 36.77
CA LYS A 37 -44.62 5.57 37.19
C LYS A 37 -44.42 5.71 38.70
N ARG A 38 -44.91 6.79 39.31
CA ARG A 38 -44.87 6.97 40.78
C ARG A 38 -45.64 5.88 41.50
N PHE A 39 -46.80 5.48 40.97
CA PHE A 39 -47.59 4.40 41.53
C PHE A 39 -46.87 3.04 41.42
N ALA A 40 -46.21 2.76 40.30
CA ALA A 40 -45.39 1.56 40.14
C ALA A 40 -44.22 1.53 41.13
N GLU A 41 -43.57 2.66 41.39
CA GLU A 41 -42.47 2.76 42.36
C GLU A 41 -42.95 2.64 43.82
N GLU A 42 -44.12 3.17 44.18
CA GLU A 42 -44.72 2.97 45.51
C GLU A 42 -45.22 1.54 45.72
N ALA A 43 -45.79 0.92 44.69
CA ALA A 43 -46.21 -0.48 44.73
C ALA A 43 -44.99 -1.40 44.90
N ASP A 44 -43.90 -1.15 44.19
CA ASP A 44 -42.67 -1.95 44.29
C ASP A 44 -41.97 -1.78 45.66
N LYS A 45 -42.06 -0.60 46.27
CA LYS A 45 -41.59 -0.36 47.65
C LYS A 45 -42.45 -1.06 48.71
N LYS A 46 -43.78 -1.08 48.57
CA LYS A 46 -44.69 -1.73 49.53
C LYS A 46 -44.65 -3.26 49.43
N VAL A 47 -44.44 -3.81 48.24
CA VAL A 47 -44.20 -5.25 48.03
C VAL A 47 -42.89 -5.70 48.69
N LYS A 48 -41.84 -4.88 48.64
CA LYS A 48 -40.55 -5.17 49.29
C LYS A 48 -40.58 -5.02 50.83
N ALA A 49 -41.56 -4.30 51.39
CA ALA A 49 -41.75 -4.14 52.83
C ALA A 49 -42.69 -5.20 53.47
N GLY A 50 -43.26 -6.12 52.69
CA GLY A 50 -43.98 -7.29 53.20
C GLY A 50 -45.43 -7.07 53.67
N GLU A 51 -46.03 -5.91 53.42
CA GLU A 51 -47.47 -5.67 53.67
C GLU A 51 -48.29 -5.79 52.37
N GLN A 52 -49.45 -6.45 52.44
CA GLN A 52 -50.32 -6.68 51.29
C GLN A 52 -50.91 -5.36 50.77
N LEU A 53 -50.83 -5.13 49.45
CA LEU A 53 -51.44 -3.98 48.78
C LEU A 53 -52.95 -3.87 49.12
N SER A 54 -53.34 -2.75 49.73
CA SER A 54 -54.74 -2.41 50.05
C SER A 54 -55.60 -2.29 48.78
N GLN A 55 -56.90 -2.60 48.89
CA GLN A 55 -57.91 -2.49 47.81
C GLN A 55 -57.95 -1.10 47.17
N GLU A 56 -57.59 -0.06 47.91
CA GLU A 56 -57.58 1.33 47.44
C GLU A 56 -56.50 1.58 46.37
N SER A 57 -55.38 0.84 46.42
CA SER A 57 -54.31 0.91 45.42
C SER A 57 -54.77 0.29 44.10
N LYS A 58 -55.52 -0.82 44.14
CA LYS A 58 -56.05 -1.45 42.92
C LYS A 58 -57.11 -0.58 42.23
N GLN A 59 -57.99 0.06 43.01
CA GLN A 59 -59.01 0.96 42.46
C GLN A 59 -58.39 2.17 41.75
N LYS A 60 -57.33 2.77 42.30
CA LYS A 60 -56.62 3.89 41.63
C LYS A 60 -55.88 3.47 40.36
N ALA A 61 -55.37 2.24 40.31
CA ALA A 61 -54.73 1.70 39.11
C ALA A 61 -55.76 1.44 37.98
N ASP A 62 -56.93 0.90 38.31
CA ASP A 62 -58.02 0.71 37.35
C ASP A 62 -58.54 2.05 36.82
N GLU A 63 -58.66 3.07 37.68
CA GLU A 63 -59.09 4.41 37.28
C GLU A 63 -58.06 5.09 36.34
N ALA A 64 -56.76 4.87 36.57
CA ALA A 64 -55.69 5.33 35.69
C ALA A 64 -55.73 4.64 34.31
N LEU A 65 -55.99 3.33 34.28
CA LEU A 65 -56.14 2.57 33.03
C LEU A 65 -57.37 3.01 32.22
N VAL A 66 -58.47 3.35 32.88
CA VAL A 66 -59.68 3.89 32.21
C VAL A 66 -59.38 5.25 31.58
N LYS A 67 -58.69 6.16 32.28
CA LYS A 67 -58.29 7.47 31.72
C LYS A 67 -57.33 7.33 30.54
N LEU A 68 -56.43 6.34 30.56
CA LEU A 68 -55.51 6.04 29.47
C LEU A 68 -56.25 5.56 28.21
N ASN A 69 -57.27 4.71 28.39
CA ASN A 69 -58.13 4.27 27.28
C ASN A 69 -58.98 5.42 26.72
N GLU A 70 -59.48 6.32 27.56
CA GLU A 70 -60.25 7.49 27.11
C GLU A 70 -59.40 8.49 26.31
N ILE A 71 -58.13 8.70 26.71
CA ILE A 71 -57.16 9.51 25.96
C ILE A 71 -56.79 8.84 24.63
N GLY A 72 -56.64 7.52 24.62
CA GLY A 72 -56.42 6.74 23.39
C GLY A 72 -57.54 6.94 22.37
N ALA A 73 -58.80 6.87 22.82
CA ALA A 73 -59.97 7.07 21.96
C ALA A 73 -60.04 8.50 21.38
N ARG A 74 -59.74 9.53 22.18
CA ARG A 74 -59.70 10.93 21.70
C ARG A 74 -58.56 11.19 20.72
N MET A 75 -57.45 10.47 20.84
CA MET A 75 -56.32 10.58 19.91
C MET A 75 -56.65 9.97 18.55
N THR A 76 -57.35 8.83 18.53
CA THR A 76 -57.86 8.22 17.29
C THR A 76 -58.90 9.12 16.60
N GLU A 77 -59.75 9.81 17.38
CA GLU A 77 -60.73 10.75 16.85
C GLU A 77 -60.07 12.04 16.31
N ALA A 78 -59.01 12.52 16.97
CA ALA A 78 -58.19 13.64 16.49
C ALA A 78 -57.43 13.30 15.19
N GLU A 79 -56.88 12.09 15.08
CA GLU A 79 -56.25 11.59 13.85
C GLU A 79 -57.26 11.47 12.69
N GLN A 80 -58.47 10.94 12.95
CA GLN A 80 -59.54 10.88 11.93
C GLN A 80 -60.03 12.26 11.49
N LYS A 81 -59.97 13.28 12.36
CA LYS A 81 -60.38 14.65 12.04
C LYS A 81 -59.27 15.43 11.30
N LEU A 82 -57.99 15.18 11.61
CA LEU A 82 -56.85 15.72 10.84
C LEU A 82 -56.79 15.13 9.42
N ALA A 83 -57.12 13.84 9.27
CA ALA A 83 -57.12 13.15 7.98
C ALA A 83 -58.20 13.66 7.00
N ARG A 84 -59.25 14.35 7.47
CA ARG A 84 -60.31 14.93 6.61
C ARG A 84 -60.07 16.40 6.22
N ARG A 85 -59.05 17.08 6.75
CA ARG A 85 -58.81 18.53 6.54
C ARG A 85 -57.54 18.87 5.73
N GLY A 86 -56.84 17.87 5.18
CA GLY A 86 -55.66 18.07 4.32
C GLY A 86 -55.88 17.53 2.91
N GLY A 87 -56.58 18.30 2.08
CA GLY A 87 -56.67 18.10 0.63
C GLY A 87 -55.97 19.25 -0.11
N ASP A 88 -55.23 18.89 -1.18
CA ASP A 88 -54.46 19.72 -2.11
C ASP A 88 -53.20 20.43 -1.57
N ASP A 89 -52.02 19.83 -1.73
CA ASP A 89 -51.13 20.09 -2.89
C ASP A 89 -49.82 19.24 -2.79
N ASP A 90 -49.28 18.93 -3.97
CA ASP A 90 -48.08 18.22 -4.43
C ASP A 90 -46.97 17.64 -3.48
N GLY A 91 -46.53 16.40 -3.81
CA GLY A 91 -45.14 15.91 -3.68
C GLY A 91 -44.58 15.43 -2.31
N GLY A 92 -44.76 14.16 -1.95
CA GLY A 92 -43.93 13.53 -0.88
C GLY A 92 -44.43 12.19 -0.32
N ASN A 93 -43.66 11.13 -0.56
CA ASN A 93 -43.88 9.73 -0.20
C ASN A 93 -44.31 9.47 1.26
N ARG A 94 -45.64 9.39 1.53
CA ARG A 94 -46.17 8.75 2.74
C ARG A 94 -45.94 7.24 2.63
N ARG A 95 -44.96 6.72 3.39
CA ARG A 95 -44.77 5.27 3.57
C ARG A 95 -46.00 4.70 4.27
N LYS A 96 -46.91 4.09 3.51
CA LYS A 96 -48.05 3.33 4.03
C LYS A 96 -47.56 2.27 5.00
N SER A 97 -48.26 2.11 6.13
CA SER A 97 -47.94 1.11 7.14
C SER A 97 -48.17 -0.31 6.59
N ILE A 98 -47.42 -1.30 7.11
CA ILE A 98 -47.51 -2.71 6.71
C ILE A 98 -48.94 -3.24 6.80
N GLY A 99 -49.72 -2.79 7.79
CA GLY A 99 -51.14 -3.16 7.91
C GLY A 99 -52.00 -2.59 6.77
N GLU A 100 -51.71 -1.38 6.33
CA GLU A 100 -52.45 -0.66 5.28
C GLU A 100 -52.18 -1.26 3.89
N GLN A 101 -50.95 -1.71 3.62
CA GLN A 101 -50.58 -2.40 2.38
C GLN A 101 -51.20 -3.81 2.27
N VAL A 102 -51.52 -4.46 3.39
CA VAL A 102 -52.17 -5.77 3.41
C VAL A 102 -53.69 -5.63 3.23
N THR A 103 -54.30 -4.57 3.74
CA THR A 103 -55.74 -4.31 3.58
C THR A 103 -56.13 -3.65 2.26
N ASP A 104 -55.21 -2.91 1.62
CA ASP A 104 -55.42 -2.29 0.30
C ASP A 104 -55.15 -3.24 -0.87
N ASN A 105 -54.60 -4.43 -0.63
CA ASN A 105 -54.34 -5.38 -1.69
C ASN A 105 -55.65 -6.01 -2.19
N GLU A 106 -55.98 -5.76 -3.45
CA GLU A 106 -57.24 -6.17 -4.10
C GLU A 106 -57.45 -7.70 -4.03
N GLU A 107 -56.36 -8.47 -4.04
CA GLU A 107 -56.38 -9.93 -3.92
C GLU A 107 -56.74 -10.42 -2.51
N VAL A 108 -56.44 -9.67 -1.45
CA VAL A 108 -56.77 -10.04 -0.06
C VAL A 108 -58.24 -9.75 0.26
N LYS A 109 -58.80 -8.66 -0.29
CA LYS A 109 -60.25 -8.39 -0.24
C LYS A 109 -61.05 -9.44 -1.01
N ALA A 110 -60.54 -9.88 -2.17
CA ALA A 110 -61.15 -10.98 -2.93
C ALA A 110 -61.09 -12.33 -2.19
N LEU A 111 -60.05 -12.57 -1.40
CA LEU A 111 -59.88 -13.79 -0.60
C LEU A 111 -60.79 -13.84 0.64
N LEU A 112 -61.03 -12.72 1.31
CA LEU A 112 -61.97 -12.61 2.42
C LEU A 112 -63.43 -12.78 1.97
N ALA A 113 -63.76 -12.40 0.73
CA ALA A 113 -65.07 -12.59 0.13
C ALA A 113 -65.32 -14.03 -0.37
N SER A 114 -64.27 -14.75 -0.78
CA SER A 114 -64.38 -16.08 -1.38
C SER A 114 -63.72 -17.14 -0.48
N LYS A 115 -64.51 -17.76 0.40
CA LYS A 115 -64.07 -18.86 1.30
C LYS A 115 -63.63 -20.12 0.52
N ARG A 116 -62.43 -20.10 -0.06
CA ARG A 116 -61.50 -21.22 -0.37
C ARG A 116 -60.55 -20.83 -1.50
N GLY A 117 -59.25 -20.78 -1.22
CA GLY A 117 -58.19 -20.64 -2.23
C GLY A 117 -56.86 -20.26 -1.59
N ARG A 118 -55.74 -20.86 -2.03
CA ARG A 118 -54.39 -20.52 -1.55
C ARG A 118 -53.85 -19.34 -2.36
N ALA A 119 -53.61 -18.21 -1.71
CA ALA A 119 -52.88 -17.08 -2.30
C ALA A 119 -51.40 -17.19 -1.93
N ARG A 120 -50.51 -17.09 -2.93
CA ARG A 120 -49.06 -17.07 -2.75
C ARG A 120 -48.61 -15.61 -2.69
N VAL A 121 -48.39 -15.09 -1.49
CA VAL A 121 -47.81 -13.77 -1.28
C VAL A 121 -46.29 -13.88 -1.46
N SER A 122 -45.75 -13.25 -2.50
CA SER A 122 -44.30 -13.05 -2.64
C SER A 122 -43.85 -11.91 -1.73
N VAL A 123 -43.70 -12.20 -0.44
CA VAL A 123 -43.02 -11.29 0.48
C VAL A 123 -41.55 -11.26 0.05
N LYS A 124 -41.12 -10.12 -0.51
CA LYS A 124 -39.69 -9.81 -0.72
C LYS A 124 -39.08 -9.69 0.68
N ALA A 125 -38.66 -10.82 1.23
CA ALA A 125 -38.03 -10.91 2.54
C ALA A 125 -36.83 -9.97 2.55
N ILE A 126 -36.80 -9.08 3.53
CA ILE A 126 -35.63 -8.27 3.85
C ILE A 126 -34.59 -9.27 4.38
N ILE A 127 -33.76 -9.77 3.46
CA ILE A 127 -32.58 -10.57 3.80
C ILE A 127 -31.60 -9.60 4.44
N SER A 128 -31.62 -9.51 5.76
CA SER A 128 -30.61 -8.78 6.54
C SER A 128 -29.30 -9.56 6.53
N SER A 129 -28.17 -8.87 6.37
CA SER A 129 -26.79 -9.41 6.32
C SER A 129 -26.27 -9.96 7.66
N LEU A 130 -27.15 -10.49 8.50
CA LEU A 130 -26.78 -11.01 9.82
C LEU A 130 -26.20 -12.42 9.67
N THR A 131 -24.91 -12.55 9.97
CA THR A 131 -24.11 -13.78 9.85
C THR A 131 -24.32 -14.78 10.99
N THR A 132 -25.33 -14.56 11.84
CA THR A 132 -25.63 -15.44 12.98
C THR A 132 -26.94 -16.17 12.72
N ASP A 133 -26.92 -17.50 12.88
CA ASP A 133 -28.01 -18.44 12.62
C ASP A 133 -29.35 -18.02 13.24
N ALA A 134 -30.15 -17.28 12.48
CA ALA A 134 -31.54 -16.99 12.76
C ALA A 134 -32.38 -17.27 11.51
N ASN A 135 -33.58 -17.80 11.69
CA ASN A 135 -34.51 -18.13 10.59
C ASN A 135 -34.68 -16.93 9.63
N GLY A 136 -34.24 -17.09 8.38
CA GLY A 136 -34.21 -16.02 7.37
C GLY A 136 -32.82 -15.45 7.05
N SER A 137 -31.74 -15.96 7.67
CA SER A 137 -30.38 -15.57 7.33
C SER A 137 -29.92 -16.16 5.98
N ALA A 138 -29.53 -15.29 5.05
CA ALA A 138 -28.78 -15.66 3.85
C ALA A 138 -27.26 -15.53 4.07
N GLY A 139 -26.80 -15.48 5.33
CA GLY A 139 -25.37 -15.40 5.65
C GLY A 139 -24.56 -16.52 5.00
N ASP A 140 -25.14 -17.72 4.90
CA ASP A 140 -24.55 -18.89 4.23
C ASP A 140 -24.57 -18.79 2.68
N LEU A 141 -25.43 -17.94 2.11
CA LEU A 141 -25.45 -17.66 0.67
C LEU A 141 -24.44 -16.57 0.26
N ILE A 142 -23.96 -15.78 1.24
CA ILE A 142 -22.92 -14.77 1.02
C ILE A 142 -21.59 -15.49 1.10
N VAL A 143 -21.18 -16.13 0.01
CA VAL A 143 -19.81 -16.65 -0.13
C VAL A 143 -18.88 -15.43 -0.17
N PRO A 144 -17.98 -15.26 0.82
CA PRO A 144 -17.01 -14.18 0.77
C PRO A 144 -16.20 -14.35 -0.52
N GLN A 145 -16.17 -13.31 -1.35
CA GLN A 145 -15.32 -13.32 -2.54
C GLN A 145 -13.87 -13.41 -2.08
N ARG A 146 -13.27 -14.60 -2.18
CA ARG A 146 -11.82 -14.74 -2.06
C ARG A 146 -11.22 -14.03 -3.27
N GLN A 147 -10.48 -12.96 -3.02
CA GLN A 147 -9.76 -12.27 -4.09
C GLN A 147 -8.80 -13.27 -4.73
N PRO A 148 -8.92 -13.56 -6.03
CA PRO A 148 -7.96 -14.40 -6.72
C PRO A 148 -6.61 -13.68 -6.74
N GLY A 149 -5.54 -14.37 -6.38
CA GLY A 149 -4.18 -13.84 -6.35
C GLY A 149 -3.61 -13.73 -4.94
N ILE A 150 -2.29 -13.89 -4.85
CA ILE A 150 -1.52 -13.66 -3.63
C ILE A 150 -1.10 -12.19 -3.63
N VAL A 151 -1.39 -11.47 -2.55
CA VAL A 151 -0.89 -10.10 -2.36
C VAL A 151 0.60 -10.19 -2.06
N ALA A 152 1.42 -10.03 -3.09
CA ALA A 152 2.87 -10.03 -2.97
C ALA A 152 3.36 -8.75 -2.27
N SER A 153 4.39 -8.88 -1.42
CA SER A 153 5.16 -7.71 -1.01
C SER A 153 5.77 -7.04 -2.24
N PRO A 154 5.87 -5.70 -2.27
CA PRO A 154 6.43 -5.00 -3.42
C PRO A 154 7.86 -5.47 -3.69
N ASN A 155 8.14 -5.74 -4.95
CA ASN A 155 9.48 -6.04 -5.42
C ASN A 155 10.25 -4.73 -5.58
N ARG A 156 11.47 -4.68 -5.07
CA ARG A 156 12.40 -3.60 -5.37
C ARG A 156 12.81 -3.68 -6.84
N ARG A 157 13.01 -2.52 -7.46
CA ARG A 157 13.60 -2.44 -8.78
C ARG A 157 15.10 -2.75 -8.67
N MET A 158 15.54 -3.83 -9.30
CA MET A 158 16.95 -4.13 -9.48
C MET A 158 17.49 -3.25 -10.60
N THR A 159 18.68 -2.69 -10.40
CA THR A 159 19.21 -1.63 -11.26
C THR A 159 20.70 -1.75 -11.53
N ILE A 160 21.46 -2.44 -10.67
CA ILE A 160 22.92 -2.52 -10.82
C ILE A 160 23.31 -3.43 -11.98
N ARG A 161 22.58 -4.54 -12.19
CA ARG A 161 22.80 -5.44 -13.32
C ARG A 161 22.63 -4.72 -14.67
N ASP A 162 21.63 -3.85 -14.77
CA ASP A 162 21.35 -3.05 -15.97
C ASP A 162 22.43 -2.02 -16.31
N LEU A 163 23.26 -1.62 -15.33
CA LEU A 163 24.38 -0.71 -15.56
C LEU A 163 25.58 -1.39 -16.22
N LEU A 164 25.67 -2.71 -16.11
CA LEU A 164 26.83 -3.49 -16.50
C LEU A 164 26.67 -4.06 -17.90
N MET A 165 27.79 -4.27 -18.59
CA MET A 165 27.75 -4.90 -19.90
C MET A 165 27.37 -6.39 -19.73
N PRO A 166 26.40 -6.92 -20.51
CA PRO A 166 26.06 -8.33 -20.46
C PRO A 166 27.08 -9.19 -21.22
N GLY A 167 27.22 -10.44 -20.82
CA GLY A 167 28.13 -11.41 -21.41
C GLY A 167 27.71 -12.83 -21.02
N ARG A 168 28.10 -13.83 -21.81
CA ARG A 168 27.85 -15.25 -21.50
C ARG A 168 29.15 -16.02 -21.49
N THR A 169 29.23 -17.04 -20.63
CA THR A 169 30.39 -17.92 -20.54
C THR A 169 30.00 -19.39 -20.45
N SER A 170 30.83 -20.27 -20.99
CA SER A 170 30.73 -21.72 -20.79
C SER A 170 31.82 -22.28 -19.86
N SER A 171 32.72 -21.42 -19.36
CA SER A 171 33.84 -21.79 -18.50
C SER A 171 33.51 -21.57 -17.02
N ASN A 172 34.16 -22.30 -16.12
CA ASN A 172 34.03 -22.12 -14.66
C ASN A 172 34.74 -20.85 -14.12
N ALA A 173 35.58 -20.22 -14.93
CA ALA A 173 36.22 -18.94 -14.62
C ALA A 173 36.51 -18.17 -15.91
N ILE A 174 36.52 -16.84 -15.80
CA ILE A 174 36.99 -15.93 -16.85
C ILE A 174 38.36 -15.40 -16.45
N GLN A 175 39.35 -15.61 -17.32
CA GLN A 175 40.66 -14.99 -17.17
C GLN A 175 40.76 -13.84 -18.15
N TYR A 176 41.14 -12.68 -17.63
CA TYR A 176 41.38 -11.50 -18.45
C TYR A 176 42.71 -10.85 -18.06
N VAL A 177 43.35 -10.26 -19.07
CA VAL A 177 44.60 -9.56 -18.89
C VAL A 177 44.28 -8.12 -18.52
N LYS A 178 44.72 -7.72 -17.34
CA LYS A 178 44.60 -6.36 -16.84
C LYS A 178 45.95 -5.66 -16.99
N GLU A 179 46.02 -4.60 -17.77
CA GLU A 179 47.15 -3.67 -17.70
C GLU A 179 47.16 -3.00 -16.31
N THR A 180 48.24 -3.17 -15.57
CA THR A 180 48.41 -2.68 -14.18
C THR A 180 49.29 -1.45 -14.09
N GLY A 181 50.01 -1.10 -15.16
CA GLY A 181 50.80 0.12 -15.19
C GLY A 181 51.34 0.45 -16.57
N PHE A 182 51.24 1.73 -16.93
CA PHE A 182 51.87 2.31 -18.11
C PHE A 182 52.78 3.45 -17.68
N THR A 183 54.10 3.22 -17.71
CA THR A 183 55.08 4.27 -17.48
C THR A 183 55.46 4.86 -18.83
N ASN A 184 54.78 5.94 -19.22
CA ASN A 184 55.09 6.64 -20.46
C ASN A 184 56.26 7.60 -20.27
N ASN A 185 57.45 7.19 -20.71
CA ASN A 185 58.63 8.05 -20.70
C ASN A 185 58.83 8.80 -22.02
N ALA A 186 57.83 8.81 -22.92
CA ALA A 186 57.95 9.47 -24.21
C ALA A 186 58.34 10.95 -24.05
N ALA A 187 59.47 11.33 -24.65
CA ALA A 187 59.96 12.70 -24.67
C ALA A 187 60.52 13.04 -26.06
N THR A 188 60.62 14.34 -26.37
CA THR A 188 61.30 14.82 -27.58
C THR A 188 62.80 14.57 -27.46
N VAL A 189 63.39 13.81 -28.39
CA VAL A 189 64.81 13.48 -28.38
C VAL A 189 65.52 14.19 -29.54
N SER A 190 66.63 14.87 -29.24
CA SER A 190 67.51 15.46 -30.26
C SER A 190 68.41 14.39 -30.88
N GLU A 191 68.59 14.42 -32.21
CA GLU A 191 69.41 13.44 -32.93
C GLU A 191 70.92 13.52 -32.58
N THR A 192 71.39 14.63 -32.00
CA THR A 192 72.82 14.93 -31.85
C THR A 192 73.36 14.81 -30.42
N SER A 193 72.51 14.78 -29.39
CA SER A 193 72.97 14.52 -28.01
C SER A 193 72.79 13.03 -27.71
N GLY A 194 73.90 12.32 -27.40
CA GLY A 194 73.94 10.86 -27.19
C GLY A 194 73.19 10.30 -25.98
N ALA A 195 72.10 10.93 -25.54
CA ALA A 195 71.18 10.36 -24.56
C ALA A 195 70.31 9.29 -25.23
N SER A 196 70.26 8.09 -24.66
CA SER A 196 69.39 7.01 -25.11
C SER A 196 67.93 7.47 -25.12
N LYS A 197 67.18 7.03 -26.14
CA LYS A 197 65.73 7.29 -26.19
C LYS A 197 65.08 6.74 -24.91
N PRO A 198 64.18 7.49 -24.26
CA PRO A 198 63.50 7.00 -23.07
C PRO A 198 62.71 5.72 -23.40
N GLN A 199 62.79 4.73 -22.51
CA GLN A 199 62.03 3.49 -22.63
C GLN A 199 60.73 3.60 -21.82
N SER A 200 59.59 3.39 -22.47
CA SER A 200 58.30 3.23 -21.78
C SER A 200 58.09 1.77 -21.37
N GLU A 201 57.42 1.54 -20.24
CA GLU A 201 57.10 0.20 -19.73
C GLU A 201 55.59 -0.01 -19.64
N ILE A 202 55.12 -1.19 -20.04
CA ILE A 202 53.73 -1.61 -19.89
C ILE A 202 53.71 -2.91 -19.09
N LYS A 203 52.94 -2.95 -18.00
CA LYS A 203 52.78 -4.13 -17.15
C LYS A 203 51.38 -4.71 -17.32
N PHE A 204 51.31 -6.01 -17.52
CA PHE A 204 50.08 -6.77 -17.62
C PHE A 204 50.04 -7.81 -16.51
N ASP A 205 48.88 -7.99 -15.90
CA ASP A 205 48.62 -9.00 -14.89
C ASP A 205 47.43 -9.85 -15.31
N LEU A 206 47.45 -11.14 -14.98
CA LEU A 206 46.39 -12.07 -15.35
C LEU A 206 45.44 -12.24 -14.17
N VAL A 207 44.24 -11.68 -14.30
CA VAL A 207 43.22 -11.74 -13.26
C VAL A 207 42.24 -12.85 -13.61
N THR A 208 41.92 -13.69 -12.61
CA THR A 208 40.91 -14.75 -12.74
C THR A 208 39.66 -14.36 -11.97
N ALA A 209 38.54 -14.20 -12.66
CA ALA A 209 37.21 -14.04 -12.08
C ALA A 209 36.50 -15.41 -12.05
N PRO A 210 36.34 -16.05 -10.87
CA PRO A 210 35.65 -17.32 -10.77
C PRO A 210 34.14 -17.15 -11.00
N VAL A 211 33.50 -18.16 -11.60
CA VAL A 211 32.04 -18.24 -11.64
C VAL A 211 31.54 -18.70 -10.27
N THR A 212 30.61 -17.94 -9.72
CA THR A 212 29.98 -18.21 -8.43
C THR A 212 28.55 -18.71 -8.66
N THR A 213 28.03 -19.50 -7.72
CA THR A 213 26.65 -20.00 -7.76
C THR A 213 25.86 -19.34 -6.66
N ILE A 214 24.76 -18.69 -7.02
CA ILE A 214 23.79 -18.13 -6.07
C ILE A 214 22.57 -19.04 -6.12
N ALA A 215 22.17 -19.58 -4.97
CA ALA A 215 21.06 -20.50 -4.90
C ALA A 215 20.31 -20.38 -3.57
N HIS A 216 19.02 -20.64 -3.61
CA HIS A 216 18.21 -20.87 -2.42
C HIS A 216 17.14 -21.93 -2.70
N PHE A 217 16.53 -22.47 -1.66
CA PHE A 217 15.44 -23.42 -1.80
C PHE A 217 14.34 -23.17 -0.79
N VAL A 218 13.13 -23.58 -1.14
CA VAL A 218 11.96 -23.58 -0.26
C VAL A 218 11.32 -24.96 -0.33
N LYS A 219 10.85 -25.46 0.82
CA LYS A 219 10.08 -26.70 0.89
C LYS A 219 8.60 -26.39 0.96
N ALA A 220 7.81 -27.11 0.18
CA ALA A 220 6.35 -27.05 0.17
C ALA A 220 5.76 -28.46 0.25
N THR A 221 4.52 -28.60 0.70
CA THR A 221 3.82 -29.89 0.65
C THR A 221 3.24 -30.11 -0.75
N VAL A 222 3.27 -31.34 -1.25
CA VAL A 222 2.74 -31.70 -2.58
C VAL A 222 1.26 -31.32 -2.72
N GLN A 223 0.46 -31.56 -1.68
CA GLN A 223 -0.98 -31.25 -1.67
C GLN A 223 -1.27 -29.75 -1.89
N ILE A 224 -0.51 -28.86 -1.25
CA ILE A 224 -0.70 -27.41 -1.41
C ILE A 224 -0.36 -26.94 -2.83
N LEU A 225 0.62 -27.58 -3.49
CA LEU A 225 0.97 -27.27 -4.87
C LEU A 225 -0.11 -27.74 -5.85
N ASP A 226 -0.71 -28.91 -5.61
CA ASP A 226 -1.79 -29.45 -6.44
C ASP A 226 -3.11 -28.67 -6.26
N ASP A 227 -3.43 -28.28 -5.03
CA ASP A 227 -4.69 -27.61 -4.70
C ASP A 227 -4.70 -26.13 -5.10
N VAL A 228 -3.54 -25.49 -5.21
CA VAL A 228 -3.41 -24.05 -5.48
C VAL A 228 -2.45 -23.79 -6.64
N PRO A 229 -2.91 -23.85 -7.90
CA PRO A 229 -2.07 -23.55 -9.08
C PRO A 229 -1.43 -22.16 -9.04
N GLN A 230 -2.08 -21.19 -8.38
CA GLN A 230 -1.55 -19.84 -8.21
C GLN A 230 -0.31 -19.78 -7.31
N LEU A 231 -0.14 -20.73 -6.39
CA LEU A 231 0.99 -20.78 -5.47
C LEU A 231 2.28 -21.15 -6.22
N GLN A 232 2.19 -21.99 -7.25
CA GLN A 232 3.34 -22.34 -8.09
C GLN A 232 3.91 -21.12 -8.81
N SER A 233 3.06 -20.32 -9.48
CA SER A 233 3.51 -19.10 -10.16
C SER A 233 4.05 -18.05 -9.18
N TYR A 234 3.46 -17.95 -7.99
CA TYR A 234 3.95 -17.04 -6.96
C TYR A 234 5.31 -17.45 -6.39
N VAL A 235 5.49 -18.75 -6.11
CA VAL A 235 6.77 -19.27 -5.63
C VAL A 235 7.84 -19.09 -6.69
N ASP A 236 7.58 -19.42 -7.97
CA ASP A 236 8.54 -19.18 -9.06
C ASP A 236 8.95 -17.70 -9.14
N GLY A 237 7.99 -16.78 -9.18
CA GLY A 237 8.28 -15.35 -9.22
C GLY A 237 9.01 -14.83 -7.98
N ARG A 238 8.70 -15.37 -6.79
CA ARG A 238 9.32 -14.94 -5.54
C ARG A 238 10.74 -15.48 -5.38
N LEU A 239 11.00 -16.71 -5.81
CA LEU A 239 12.33 -17.30 -5.79
C LEU A 239 13.24 -16.58 -6.79
N ARG A 240 12.78 -16.31 -8.02
CA ARG A 240 13.56 -15.49 -8.97
C ARG A 240 13.91 -14.12 -8.40
N TYR A 241 12.93 -13.40 -7.82
CA TYR A 241 13.20 -12.12 -7.16
C TYR A 241 14.21 -12.22 -6.01
N GLY A 242 14.16 -13.31 -5.24
CA GLY A 242 15.10 -13.54 -4.15
C GLY A 242 16.53 -13.80 -4.64
N LEU A 243 16.70 -14.40 -5.82
CA LEU A 243 18.01 -14.53 -6.47
C LEU A 243 18.51 -13.15 -6.88
N ASP A 244 17.72 -12.41 -7.67
CA ASP A 244 18.09 -11.07 -8.15
C ASP A 244 18.46 -10.12 -6.98
N PHE A 245 17.82 -10.28 -5.82
CA PHE A 245 18.11 -9.48 -4.63
C PHE A 245 19.49 -9.76 -4.04
N VAL A 246 19.87 -11.04 -3.94
CA VAL A 246 21.20 -11.44 -3.45
C VAL A 246 22.26 -11.15 -4.50
N GLU A 247 21.92 -11.34 -5.78
CA GLU A 247 22.76 -10.99 -6.93
C GLU A 247 23.17 -9.51 -6.86
N GLU A 248 22.20 -8.59 -6.76
CA GLU A 248 22.48 -7.15 -6.72
C GLU A 248 23.40 -6.77 -5.54
N ALA A 249 23.18 -7.39 -4.37
CA ALA A 249 24.02 -7.19 -3.20
C ALA A 249 25.47 -7.67 -3.41
N GLN A 250 25.64 -8.83 -4.06
CA GLN A 250 26.95 -9.41 -4.36
C GLN A 250 27.68 -8.66 -5.49
N LEU A 251 26.97 -8.24 -6.53
CA LEU A 251 27.53 -7.41 -7.61
C LEU A 251 28.06 -6.07 -7.08
N LEU A 252 27.36 -5.46 -6.13
CA LEU A 252 27.79 -4.19 -5.56
C LEU A 252 28.85 -4.35 -4.48
N MET A 253 28.56 -5.13 -3.44
CA MET A 253 29.30 -5.18 -2.16
C MET A 253 29.97 -6.54 -1.90
N GLY A 254 29.99 -7.45 -2.87
CA GLY A 254 30.56 -8.78 -2.71
C GLY A 254 32.02 -8.75 -2.20
N GLY A 255 32.31 -9.58 -1.21
CA GLY A 255 33.59 -9.58 -0.49
C GLY A 255 34.78 -10.13 -1.28
N GLY A 256 34.53 -10.85 -2.38
CA GLY A 256 35.57 -11.49 -3.19
C GLY A 256 36.34 -12.61 -2.49
N THR A 257 35.84 -13.09 -1.34
CA THR A 257 36.45 -14.18 -0.56
C THR A 257 35.58 -15.43 -0.60
N GLY A 258 36.20 -16.59 -0.74
CA GLY A 258 35.48 -17.87 -0.75
C GLY A 258 34.58 -18.00 -1.98
N THR A 259 33.27 -18.08 -1.75
CA THR A 259 32.23 -18.23 -2.79
C THR A 259 31.58 -16.92 -3.21
N ASP A 260 31.90 -15.81 -2.53
CA ASP A 260 31.32 -14.50 -2.82
C ASP A 260 31.90 -13.91 -4.12
N LEU A 261 31.07 -13.15 -4.83
CA LEU A 261 31.56 -12.35 -5.94
C LEU A 261 32.48 -11.26 -5.42
N ASN A 262 33.41 -10.82 -6.26
CA ASN A 262 34.19 -9.63 -5.99
C ASN A 262 33.42 -8.41 -6.47
N GLY A 263 32.69 -7.74 -5.58
CA GLY A 263 31.81 -6.64 -5.92
C GLY A 263 32.54 -5.42 -6.50
N ILE A 264 31.81 -4.53 -7.16
CA ILE A 264 32.38 -3.31 -7.76
C ILE A 264 32.93 -2.38 -6.67
N TYR A 265 32.20 -2.25 -5.55
CA TYR A 265 32.58 -1.35 -4.47
C TYR A 265 33.84 -1.82 -3.74
N THR A 266 34.05 -3.12 -3.55
CA THR A 266 35.26 -3.63 -2.86
C THR A 266 36.52 -3.37 -3.69
N GLN A 267 36.41 -3.46 -5.02
CA GLN A 267 37.49 -3.21 -5.97
C GLN A 267 37.72 -1.72 -6.29
N ALA A 268 36.70 -0.87 -6.13
CA ALA A 268 36.77 0.55 -6.47
C ALA A 268 37.86 1.30 -5.71
N THR A 269 38.45 2.29 -6.37
CA THR A 269 39.45 3.18 -5.78
C THR A 269 38.80 4.15 -4.79
N ALA A 270 39.51 4.42 -3.68
CA ALA A 270 39.01 5.36 -2.68
C ALA A 270 39.02 6.79 -3.22
N PHE A 271 37.98 7.53 -2.86
CA PHE A 271 37.86 8.94 -3.15
C PHE A 271 38.99 9.72 -2.47
N SER A 272 39.67 10.54 -3.26
CA SER A 272 40.70 11.46 -2.80
C SER A 272 40.43 12.83 -3.39
N ALA A 273 40.00 13.76 -2.54
CA ALA A 273 39.72 15.13 -2.96
C ALA A 273 41.02 15.83 -3.41
N PRO A 274 41.12 16.31 -4.66
CA PRO A 274 42.30 17.04 -5.13
C PRO A 274 42.40 18.44 -4.50
N PHE A 275 41.26 18.99 -4.06
CA PHE A 275 41.15 20.23 -3.31
C PHE A 275 39.84 20.22 -2.51
N THR A 276 39.76 21.05 -1.46
CA THR A 276 38.55 21.22 -0.64
C THR A 276 37.85 22.52 -1.05
N PRO A 277 36.63 22.48 -1.61
CA PRO A 277 35.84 23.68 -1.87
C PRO A 277 35.45 24.40 -0.57
N ALA A 278 35.24 25.71 -0.63
CA ALA A 278 34.56 26.42 0.45
C ALA A 278 33.09 25.97 0.51
N ASP A 279 32.56 25.74 1.71
CA ASP A 279 31.18 25.28 1.96
C ASP A 279 30.80 24.00 1.19
N GLN A 280 31.69 22.99 1.24
CA GLN A 280 31.51 21.73 0.53
C GLN A 280 30.16 21.06 0.83
N THR A 281 29.36 20.88 -0.21
CA THR A 281 28.11 20.11 -0.17
C THR A 281 28.33 18.66 -0.63
N MET A 282 27.35 17.78 -0.37
CA MET A 282 27.37 16.39 -0.88
C MET A 282 27.42 16.35 -2.42
N ILE A 283 26.82 17.35 -3.09
CA ILE A 283 26.84 17.49 -4.55
C ILE A 283 28.26 17.77 -5.06
N ASP A 284 29.04 18.56 -4.31
CA ASP A 284 30.43 18.89 -4.65
C ASP A 284 31.34 17.68 -4.46
N THR A 285 31.13 16.89 -3.41
CA THR A 285 31.87 15.62 -3.19
C THR A 285 31.71 14.68 -4.38
N ILE A 286 30.48 14.51 -4.89
CA ILE A 286 30.22 13.70 -6.09
C ILE A 286 30.88 14.33 -7.32
N ARG A 287 30.90 15.66 -7.45
CA ARG A 287 31.57 16.34 -8.57
C ARG A 287 33.08 16.11 -8.58
N LEU A 288 33.71 16.10 -7.39
CA LEU A 288 35.13 15.81 -7.22
C LEU A 288 35.43 14.34 -7.52
N ALA A 289 34.55 13.41 -7.13
CA ALA A 289 34.69 12.01 -7.52
C ALA A 289 34.63 11.82 -9.05
N LEU A 290 33.71 12.53 -9.72
CA LEU A 290 33.66 12.57 -11.18
C LEU A 290 34.93 13.15 -11.81
N LEU A 291 35.53 14.16 -11.18
CA LEU A 291 36.80 14.72 -11.62
C LEU A 291 37.93 13.69 -11.48
N GLN A 292 37.99 12.95 -10.36
CA GLN A 292 38.98 11.91 -10.14
C GLN A 292 38.90 10.81 -11.22
N ALA A 293 37.69 10.36 -11.55
CA ALA A 293 37.49 9.39 -12.65
C ALA A 293 37.94 9.96 -14.01
N ALA A 294 37.59 11.22 -14.30
CA ALA A 294 37.99 11.89 -15.55
C ALA A 294 39.51 12.11 -15.66
N LEU A 295 40.20 12.39 -14.55
CA LEU A 295 41.66 12.52 -14.50
C LEU A 295 42.38 11.17 -14.71
N ALA A 296 41.70 10.06 -14.39
CA ALA A 296 42.16 8.71 -14.73
C ALA A 296 41.85 8.31 -16.19
N GLU A 297 41.41 9.24 -17.03
CA GLU A 297 40.99 9.03 -18.43
C GLU A 297 39.74 8.15 -18.61
N TYR A 298 39.00 7.86 -17.54
CA TYR A 298 37.75 7.09 -17.57
C TYR A 298 36.57 7.98 -17.17
N PRO A 299 35.91 8.68 -18.13
CA PRO A 299 34.73 9.48 -17.80
C PRO A 299 33.62 8.57 -17.28
N ALA A 300 33.09 8.91 -16.09
CA ALA A 300 32.04 8.12 -15.46
C ALA A 300 30.75 8.12 -16.30
N SER A 301 30.05 6.98 -16.32
CA SER A 301 28.80 6.79 -17.06
C SER A 301 27.56 6.87 -16.17
N GLY A 302 27.71 6.67 -14.86
CA GLY A 302 26.61 6.69 -13.91
C GLY A 302 27.07 6.87 -12.46
N ILE A 303 26.10 7.16 -11.60
CA ILE A 303 26.29 7.39 -10.17
C ILE A 303 25.35 6.44 -9.43
N VAL A 304 25.84 5.72 -8.43
CA VAL A 304 25.05 4.82 -7.59
C VAL A 304 25.04 5.37 -6.16
N LEU A 305 23.84 5.55 -5.62
CA LEU A 305 23.60 6.11 -4.28
C LEU A 305 22.54 5.31 -3.54
N SER A 306 22.54 5.43 -2.20
CA SER A 306 21.41 4.99 -1.40
C SER A 306 20.19 5.90 -1.63
N MET A 307 18.98 5.35 -1.54
CA MET A 307 17.74 6.14 -1.64
C MET A 307 17.66 7.24 -0.57
N HIS A 308 18.23 7.00 0.61
CA HIS A 308 18.29 8.00 1.68
C HIS A 308 19.18 9.19 1.33
N ASP A 309 20.34 8.93 0.74
CA ASP A 309 21.31 9.96 0.38
C ASP A 309 20.86 10.75 -0.85
N TRP A 310 20.22 10.07 -1.80
CA TRP A 310 19.60 10.74 -2.94
C TRP A 310 18.52 11.74 -2.49
N ALA A 311 17.62 11.33 -1.60
CA ALA A 311 16.62 12.23 -1.03
C ALA A 311 17.26 13.41 -0.27
N ARG A 312 18.37 13.20 0.45
CA ARG A 312 19.12 14.29 1.10
C ARG A 312 19.68 15.27 0.08
N ILE A 313 20.26 14.77 -1.01
CA ILE A 313 20.81 15.57 -2.11
C ILE A 313 19.69 16.39 -2.78
N GLU A 314 18.54 15.80 -3.07
CA GLU A 314 17.38 16.52 -3.62
C GLU A 314 16.85 17.61 -2.68
N MET A 315 16.93 17.38 -1.37
CA MET A 315 16.52 18.36 -0.36
C MET A 315 17.55 19.47 -0.10
N THR A 316 18.69 19.48 -0.79
CA THR A 316 19.71 20.52 -0.62
C THR A 316 19.18 21.87 -1.10
N LYS A 317 19.31 22.88 -0.24
CA LYS A 317 18.84 24.25 -0.48
C LYS A 317 20.00 25.24 -0.54
N ASP A 318 19.82 26.31 -1.31
CA ASP A 318 20.68 27.48 -1.26
C ASP A 318 20.43 28.34 0.00
N GLY A 319 21.24 29.37 0.21
CA GLY A 319 21.09 30.31 1.32
C GLY A 319 19.76 31.10 1.32
N GLU A 320 19.01 31.08 0.22
CA GLU A 320 17.69 31.71 0.08
C GLU A 320 16.53 30.71 0.26
N GLY A 321 16.84 29.43 0.57
CA GLY A 321 15.86 28.38 0.81
C GLY A 321 15.27 27.72 -0.45
N ARG A 322 15.86 27.94 -1.62
CA ARG A 322 15.45 27.31 -2.89
C ARG A 322 16.18 25.98 -3.09
N TYR A 323 15.49 25.01 -3.68
CA TYR A 323 16.10 23.71 -4.02
C TYR A 323 17.10 23.85 -5.17
N ILE A 324 18.31 23.28 -5.00
CA ILE A 324 19.40 23.41 -5.98
C ILE A 324 19.14 22.57 -7.24
N LEU A 325 18.59 21.36 -7.09
CA LEU A 325 18.41 20.40 -8.19
C LEU A 325 17.06 20.50 -8.92
N GLY A 326 16.19 21.42 -8.49
CA GLY A 326 14.85 21.60 -9.05
C GLY A 326 13.77 21.52 -7.97
N GLY A 327 12.62 22.15 -8.23
CA GLY A 327 11.51 22.13 -7.29
C GLY A 327 10.81 20.76 -7.27
N PRO A 328 10.09 20.41 -6.20
CA PRO A 328 9.38 19.11 -6.08
C PRO A 328 8.37 18.82 -7.19
N GLY A 329 7.94 19.84 -7.94
CA GLY A 329 7.03 19.70 -9.08
C GLY A 329 7.71 19.40 -10.42
N SER A 330 9.04 19.47 -10.51
CA SER A 330 9.75 19.02 -11.71
C SER A 330 9.94 17.52 -11.62
N GLY A 331 9.13 16.74 -12.34
CA GLY A 331 9.30 15.29 -12.50
C GLY A 331 10.53 14.91 -13.33
N ALA A 332 11.68 15.56 -13.08
CA ALA A 332 12.93 15.30 -13.75
C ALA A 332 13.44 13.90 -13.37
N GLN A 333 13.94 13.16 -14.36
CA GLN A 333 14.66 11.92 -14.07
C GLN A 333 15.86 12.22 -13.16
N PRO A 334 16.23 11.29 -12.26
CA PRO A 334 17.33 11.50 -11.31
C PRO A 334 18.65 11.62 -12.08
N LEU A 335 19.04 12.87 -12.31
CA LEU A 335 20.21 13.26 -13.07
C LEU A 335 21.04 14.18 -12.20
N LEU A 336 22.33 13.86 -12.05
CA LEU A 336 23.27 14.71 -11.34
C LEU A 336 24.49 14.92 -12.24
N TRP A 337 24.88 16.18 -12.43
CA TRP A 337 25.99 16.55 -13.32
C TRP A 337 25.89 15.97 -14.74
N ARG A 338 24.65 15.85 -15.26
CA ARG A 338 24.32 15.28 -16.59
C ARG A 338 24.55 13.76 -16.70
N LEU A 339 24.73 13.08 -15.57
CA LEU A 339 24.83 11.62 -15.51
C LEU A 339 23.61 11.02 -14.82
N PRO A 340 23.16 9.82 -15.23
CA PRO A 340 22.07 9.12 -14.57
C PRO A 340 22.47 8.71 -13.16
N VAL A 341 21.56 8.93 -12.21
CA VAL A 341 21.68 8.45 -10.83
C VAL A 341 20.81 7.23 -10.65
N VAL A 342 21.42 6.16 -10.15
CA VAL A 342 20.77 4.91 -9.79
C VAL A 342 20.65 4.86 -8.27
N GLU A 343 19.42 5.02 -7.80
CA GLU A 343 19.08 4.89 -6.38
C GLU A 343 18.83 3.43 -6.02
N THR A 344 19.52 2.94 -5.01
CA THR A 344 19.54 1.50 -4.71
C THR A 344 19.66 1.28 -3.20
N GLN A 345 18.78 0.46 -2.61
CA GLN A 345 18.86 0.14 -1.16
C GLN A 345 20.02 -0.81 -0.81
N ALA A 346 20.67 -1.42 -1.81
CA ALA A 346 21.85 -2.26 -1.62
C ALA A 346 23.09 -1.42 -1.25
N MET A 347 23.10 -0.11 -1.56
CA MET A 347 24.16 0.80 -1.17
C MET A 347 23.98 1.18 0.30
N THR A 348 25.04 1.05 1.08
CA THR A 348 25.06 1.50 2.47
C THR A 348 24.88 3.02 2.53
N VAL A 349 24.10 3.49 3.50
CA VAL A 349 23.88 4.93 3.74
C VAL A 349 25.23 5.65 3.92
N ASP A 350 25.31 6.87 3.42
CA ASP A 350 26.48 7.74 3.41
C ASP A 350 27.63 7.29 2.48
N LYS A 351 27.41 6.24 1.68
CA LYS A 351 28.39 5.81 0.68
C LYS A 351 27.90 6.10 -0.73
N PHE A 352 28.87 6.40 -1.59
CA PHE A 352 28.63 6.59 -3.01
C PHE A 352 29.59 5.76 -3.85
N LEU A 353 29.13 5.41 -5.06
CA LEU A 353 29.96 4.80 -6.10
C LEU A 353 29.72 5.52 -7.42
N VAL A 354 30.80 5.97 -8.04
CA VAL A 354 30.78 6.66 -9.33
C VAL A 354 31.73 5.95 -10.26
N GLY A 355 31.34 5.72 -11.51
CA GLY A 355 32.26 5.13 -12.46
C GLY A 355 31.70 4.86 -13.84
N ALA A 356 32.55 4.29 -14.69
CA ALA A 356 32.23 3.89 -16.05
C ALA A 356 31.74 2.43 -16.09
N PHE A 357 30.51 2.19 -15.62
CA PHE A 357 29.92 0.83 -15.56
C PHE A 357 29.86 0.14 -16.93
N ASN A 358 29.67 0.91 -18.01
CA ASN A 358 29.54 0.40 -19.37
C ASN A 358 30.83 -0.09 -20.02
N MET A 359 32.00 0.34 -19.53
CA MET A 359 33.31 0.00 -20.11
C MET A 359 34.21 -0.76 -19.14
N ALA A 360 34.10 -0.48 -17.84
CA ALA A 360 35.04 -0.97 -16.86
C ALA A 360 34.63 -2.29 -16.19
N ALA A 361 33.37 -2.70 -16.32
CA ALA A 361 32.88 -3.95 -15.75
C ALA A 361 31.89 -4.66 -16.68
N GLN A 362 31.94 -6.00 -16.66
CA GLN A 362 31.08 -6.87 -17.45
C GLN A 362 30.63 -8.05 -16.60
N ILE A 363 29.35 -8.41 -16.71
CA ILE A 363 28.79 -9.62 -16.13
C ILE A 363 28.90 -10.74 -17.16
N PHE A 364 29.28 -11.93 -16.71
CA PHE A 364 29.26 -13.15 -17.49
C PHE A 364 28.33 -14.17 -16.86
N ASP A 365 27.19 -14.40 -17.49
CA ASP A 365 26.27 -15.45 -17.07
C ASP A 365 26.74 -16.80 -17.62
N ARG A 366 26.93 -17.76 -16.71
CA ARG A 366 27.22 -19.16 -17.03
C ARG A 366 25.93 -19.96 -17.20
N GLU A 367 24.95 -19.64 -16.37
CA GLU A 367 23.68 -20.33 -16.24
C GLU A 367 22.64 -19.30 -15.79
N ASP A 368 21.60 -19.13 -16.59
CA ASP A 368 20.51 -18.20 -16.28
C ASP A 368 19.73 -18.70 -15.04
N ALA A 369 19.05 -17.79 -14.35
CA ALA A 369 18.19 -18.12 -13.22
C ALA A 369 17.11 -19.13 -13.64
N HIS A 370 17.19 -20.33 -13.07
CA HIS A 370 16.22 -21.41 -13.30
C HIS A 370 15.71 -21.96 -11.97
N VAL A 371 14.52 -22.57 -12.03
CA VAL A 371 13.84 -23.13 -10.87
C VAL A 371 13.58 -24.60 -11.12
N ASP A 372 14.18 -25.44 -10.28
CA ASP A 372 14.01 -26.89 -10.28
C ASP A 372 13.09 -27.32 -9.15
N ILE A 373 12.34 -28.38 -9.40
CA ILE A 373 11.44 -29.00 -8.42
C ILE A 373 11.87 -30.46 -8.24
N SER A 374 12.10 -30.86 -6.99
CA SER A 374 12.44 -32.24 -6.63
C SER A 374 11.48 -32.79 -5.56
N THR A 375 10.84 -33.89 -5.90
CA THR A 375 9.99 -34.70 -5.01
C THR A 375 10.78 -35.75 -4.24
N GLU A 376 12.01 -36.07 -4.67
CA GLU A 376 12.82 -37.18 -4.16
C GLU A 376 13.99 -36.72 -3.27
N ASP A 377 14.14 -35.41 -3.04
CA ASP A 377 15.19 -34.86 -2.19
C ASP A 377 15.05 -35.30 -0.72
N ALA A 378 16.01 -36.09 -0.22
CA ALA A 378 16.06 -36.61 1.15
C ALA A 378 14.76 -37.31 1.59
N ASP A 379 14.12 -36.83 2.67
CA ASP A 379 12.87 -37.40 3.21
C ASP A 379 11.61 -36.87 2.51
N ASN A 380 11.75 -36.10 1.42
CA ASN A 380 10.60 -35.46 0.78
C ASN A 380 9.56 -36.48 0.30
N PHE A 381 10.01 -37.59 -0.24
CA PHE A 381 9.15 -38.68 -0.71
C PHE A 381 8.34 -39.31 0.45
N THR A 382 8.96 -39.50 1.62
CA THR A 382 8.26 -40.11 2.77
C THR A 382 7.37 -39.12 3.52
N LYS A 383 7.65 -37.81 3.42
CA LYS A 383 6.92 -36.73 4.11
C LYS A 383 5.93 -35.98 3.21
N ASN A 384 5.73 -36.39 1.96
CA ASN A 384 4.91 -35.68 0.96
C ASN A 384 5.32 -34.20 0.80
N LEU A 385 6.63 -33.94 0.84
CA LEU A 385 7.20 -32.63 0.60
C LEU A 385 7.80 -32.55 -0.80
N VAL A 386 7.99 -31.34 -1.27
CA VAL A 386 8.69 -30.97 -2.50
C VAL A 386 9.70 -29.89 -2.15
N THR A 387 10.92 -30.03 -2.63
CA THR A 387 11.95 -28.98 -2.58
C THR A 387 11.91 -28.24 -3.91
N ILE A 388 11.68 -26.93 -3.86
CA ILE A 388 11.79 -26.03 -5.01
C ILE A 388 13.07 -25.24 -4.82
N ARG A 389 14.02 -25.39 -5.74
CA ARG A 389 15.33 -24.74 -5.71
C ARG A 389 15.42 -23.76 -6.87
N ALA A 390 15.87 -22.54 -6.60
CA ALA A 390 16.25 -21.60 -7.62
C ALA A 390 17.76 -21.41 -7.58
N GLU A 391 18.42 -21.50 -8.72
CA GLU A 391 19.86 -21.29 -8.84
C GLU A 391 20.24 -20.53 -10.11
N GLU A 392 21.32 -19.77 -10.00
CA GLU A 392 21.98 -19.08 -11.11
C GLU A 392 23.49 -19.13 -10.94
N ARG A 393 24.21 -18.96 -12.05
CA ARG A 393 25.67 -18.89 -12.03
C ARG A 393 26.18 -17.76 -12.87
N LEU A 394 26.98 -16.90 -12.26
CA LEU A 394 27.57 -15.75 -12.91
C LEU A 394 28.95 -15.42 -12.35
N ALA A 395 29.72 -14.70 -13.17
CA ALA A 395 30.99 -14.09 -12.81
C ALA A 395 30.94 -12.59 -13.10
N LEU A 396 31.60 -11.80 -12.25
CA LEU A 396 31.80 -10.37 -12.46
C LEU A 396 33.27 -10.12 -12.80
N ALA A 397 33.52 -9.55 -13.98
CA ALA A 397 34.85 -9.11 -14.40
C ALA A 397 34.92 -7.58 -14.32
N VAL A 398 35.84 -7.07 -13.49
CA VAL A 398 36.14 -5.64 -13.42
C VAL A 398 37.49 -5.42 -14.08
N TYR A 399 37.46 -4.91 -15.32
CA TYR A 399 38.65 -4.70 -16.14
C TYR A 399 39.53 -3.58 -15.58
N ARG A 400 38.90 -2.50 -15.10
CA ARG A 400 39.58 -1.27 -14.65
C ARG A 400 38.98 -0.77 -13.33
N PRO A 401 39.51 -1.19 -12.17
CA PRO A 401 39.02 -0.71 -10.87
C PRO A 401 39.21 0.80 -10.65
N GLU A 402 40.18 1.42 -11.32
CA GLU A 402 40.43 2.87 -11.30
C GLU A 402 39.31 3.69 -11.94
N ALA A 403 38.52 3.07 -12.82
CA ALA A 403 37.34 3.71 -13.39
C ALA A 403 36.16 3.78 -12.42
N PHE A 404 36.29 3.19 -11.22
CA PHE A 404 35.32 3.24 -10.15
C PHE A 404 35.92 3.98 -8.95
N ILE A 405 35.20 5.01 -8.50
CA ILE A 405 35.52 5.82 -7.33
C ILE A 405 34.46 5.53 -6.27
N LYS A 406 34.90 5.08 -5.10
CA LYS A 406 34.06 4.95 -3.91
C LYS A 406 34.41 5.99 -2.88
N GLY A 407 33.42 6.47 -2.14
CA GLY A 407 33.68 7.38 -1.05
C GLY A 407 32.54 7.47 -0.07
N ASP A 408 32.75 8.36 0.88
CA ASP A 408 31.80 8.73 1.90
C ASP A 408 31.30 10.15 1.59
N LEU A 409 30.00 10.42 1.75
CA LEU A 409 29.44 11.76 1.52
C LEU A 409 29.73 12.71 2.70
N GLY A 410 30.35 12.20 3.78
CA GLY A 410 30.83 12.96 4.93
C GLY A 410 29.72 13.28 5.92
N ASN A 411 28.64 12.50 5.93
CA ASN A 411 27.47 12.72 6.76
C ASN A 411 27.72 12.07 8.13
N VAL A 412 28.62 12.66 8.92
CA VAL A 412 28.87 12.20 10.29
C VAL A 412 27.59 12.41 11.10
N PRO A 413 26.97 11.36 11.67
CA PRO A 413 25.81 11.50 12.55
C PRO A 413 26.12 12.23 13.85
#